data_AF-A0A949LTV2-F1
#
_entry.id   AF-A0A949LTV2-F1
#
_cell.length_a   1.000
_cell.length_b   1.000
_cell.length_c   1.000
_cell.angle_alpha   90.00
_cell.angle_beta   90.00
_cell.angle_gamma   90.00
#
_symmetry.space_group_name_H-M   'P 1'
#
loop_
_entity.id
_entity.type
_entity.pdbx_description
1 polymer ?
#
loop_
_entity_poly.entity_id
_entity_poly.type
_entity_poly.pdbx_seq_one_letter_code
_entity_poly.pdbx_strand_id
1 'polypeptide(L)'
;MLPVIILLASAAMTAPVALTSTSEFELSRNPETMGAYVREYFADQPIMAEIAKCESRFRHLAPNGDIIRGKVNKSDIGVMQINTYYHEEAADELGIDLYSLDGNLEYARYLHEREGTKPWNSSRPCWGKYATAK
;
A
#
# COMPACT_ATOMS: atom_id res chain seq x y z
N MET A 1 46.50 27.66 19.38
CA MET A 1 45.41 26.70 19.72
C MET A 1 44.32 26.89 18.67
N LEU A 2 44.17 25.95 17.75
CA LEU A 2 43.19 25.99 16.66
C LEU A 2 41.93 25.25 17.13
N PRO A 3 40.70 25.76 16.98
CA PRO A 3 39.52 25.03 17.38
C PRO A 3 39.18 23.97 16.31
N VAL A 4 39.10 22.72 16.74
CA VAL A 4 38.59 21.61 15.94
C VAL A 4 37.07 21.76 15.88
N ILE A 5 36.54 22.11 14.70
CA ILE A 5 35.10 22.11 14.43
C ILE A 5 34.72 20.67 14.09
N ILE A 6 34.07 19.99 15.02
CA ILE A 6 33.48 18.66 14.81
C ILE A 6 32.18 18.85 14.04
N LEU A 7 32.19 18.50 12.75
CA LEU A 7 31.00 18.36 11.92
C LEU A 7 30.20 17.14 12.41
N LEU A 8 29.14 17.40 13.19
CA LEU A 8 28.11 16.42 13.49
C LEU A 8 27.30 16.18 12.21
N ALA A 9 27.52 15.04 11.56
CA ALA A 9 26.67 14.58 10.48
C ALA A 9 25.32 14.15 11.09
N SER A 10 24.29 14.98 10.91
CA SER A 10 22.92 14.59 11.22
C SER A 10 22.46 13.60 10.16
N ALA A 11 22.48 12.30 10.48
CA ALA A 11 21.72 11.32 9.73
C ALA A 11 20.25 11.55 10.06
N ALA A 12 19.52 12.21 9.15
CA ALA A 12 18.07 12.25 9.20
C ALA A 12 17.56 10.82 8.97
N MET A 13 17.25 10.10 10.04
CA MET A 13 16.50 8.86 9.98
C MET A 13 15.10 9.22 9.50
N THR A 14 14.82 9.08 8.21
CA THR A 14 13.46 9.08 7.68
C THR A 14 12.79 7.80 8.17
N ALA A 15 12.31 7.82 9.41
CA ALA A 15 11.41 6.78 9.87
C ALA A 15 10.16 6.83 8.97
N PRO A 16 9.64 5.68 8.50
CA PRO A 16 8.31 5.65 7.93
C PRO A 16 7.36 6.20 9.00
N VAL A 17 6.68 7.30 8.67
CA VAL A 17 5.74 7.94 9.58
C VAL A 17 4.59 6.97 9.75
N ALA A 18 4.49 6.33 10.92
CA ALA A 18 3.33 5.51 11.25
C ALA A 18 2.06 6.36 11.09
N LEU A 19 1.25 6.05 10.08
CA LEU A 19 0.01 6.76 9.81
C LEU A 19 -0.96 6.58 11.00
N THR A 20 -1.44 7.68 11.55
CA THR A 20 -2.49 7.66 12.57
C THR A 20 -3.84 7.38 11.91
N SER A 21 -4.74 6.68 12.60
CA SER A 21 -6.07 6.33 12.09
C SER A 21 -6.87 7.53 11.56
N THR A 22 -6.67 8.72 12.14
CA THR A 22 -7.25 9.97 11.64
C THR A 22 -6.76 10.29 10.23
N SER A 23 -5.45 10.16 9.97
CA SER A 23 -4.86 10.46 8.67
C SER A 23 -5.29 9.44 7.61
N GLU A 24 -5.32 8.15 7.97
CA GLU A 24 -5.82 7.10 7.07
C GLU A 24 -7.29 7.33 6.71
N PHE A 25 -8.11 7.68 7.72
CA PHE A 25 -9.50 8.02 7.50
C PHE A 25 -9.63 9.22 6.55
N GLU A 26 -8.90 10.31 6.79
CA GLU A 26 -8.88 11.50 5.94
C GLU A 26 -8.47 11.19 4.49
N LEU A 27 -7.42 10.40 4.29
CA LEU A 27 -7.01 9.94 2.95
C LEU A 27 -8.12 9.11 2.30
N SER A 28 -8.76 8.21 3.04
CA SER A 28 -9.79 7.31 2.52
C SER A 28 -11.08 8.02 2.08
N ARG A 29 -11.35 9.24 2.59
CA ARG A 29 -12.54 10.03 2.22
C ARG A 29 -12.52 10.51 0.78
N ASN A 30 -11.33 10.65 0.17
CA ASN A 30 -11.19 11.12 -1.21
C ASN A 30 -10.31 10.17 -2.05
N PRO A 31 -10.91 9.42 -3.00
CA PRO A 31 -10.17 8.57 -3.92
C PRO A 31 -9.08 9.27 -4.76
N GLU A 32 -9.22 10.56 -5.04
CA GLU A 32 -8.18 11.33 -5.75
C GLU A 32 -6.93 11.51 -4.88
N THR A 33 -7.12 11.96 -3.63
CA THR A 33 -6.04 12.12 -2.66
C THR A 33 -5.39 10.76 -2.34
N MET A 34 -6.20 9.73 -2.08
CA MET A 34 -5.69 8.37 -1.87
C MET A 34 -4.91 7.88 -3.09
N GLY A 35 -5.44 8.11 -4.30
CA GLY A 35 -4.74 7.73 -5.52
C GLY A 35 -3.42 8.48 -5.71
N ALA A 36 -3.32 9.75 -5.33
CA ALA A 36 -2.07 10.50 -5.36
C ALA A 36 -1.05 9.89 -4.38
N TYR A 37 -1.49 9.59 -3.16
CA TYR A 37 -0.67 8.93 -2.15
C TYR A 37 -0.15 7.56 -2.61
N VAL A 38 -1.03 6.70 -3.15
CA VAL A 38 -0.64 5.37 -3.64
C VAL A 38 0.33 5.46 -4.83
N ARG A 39 0.16 6.44 -5.73
CA ARG A 39 1.10 6.66 -6.84
C ARG A 39 2.47 7.10 -6.36
N GLU A 40 2.52 7.95 -5.34
CA GLU A 40 3.78 8.36 -4.72
C GLU A 40 4.46 7.18 -4.02
N TYR A 41 3.70 6.42 -3.22
CA TYR A 41 4.21 5.23 -2.51
C TYR A 41 4.82 4.19 -3.46
N PHE A 42 4.24 4.02 -4.65
CA PHE A 42 4.69 3.10 -5.69
C PHE A 42 5.36 3.81 -6.89
N ALA A 43 5.99 4.97 -6.69
CA ALA A 43 6.63 5.70 -7.78
C ALA A 43 7.70 4.88 -8.52
N ASP A 44 8.36 3.94 -7.83
CA ASP A 44 9.34 3.00 -8.36
C ASP A 44 8.70 1.76 -9.05
N GLN A 45 7.42 1.49 -8.79
CA GLN A 45 6.66 0.37 -9.34
C GLN A 45 5.26 0.83 -9.82
N PRO A 46 5.16 1.69 -10.85
CA PRO A 46 3.89 2.37 -11.19
C PRO A 46 2.70 1.45 -11.49
N ILE A 47 2.96 0.20 -11.91
CA ILE A 47 1.93 -0.81 -12.14
C ILE A 47 1.10 -1.11 -10.88
N MET A 48 1.70 -0.99 -9.69
CA MET A 48 1.01 -1.23 -8.41
C MET A 48 -0.09 -0.21 -8.15
N ALA A 49 0.10 1.05 -8.56
CA ALA A 49 -0.95 2.06 -8.47
C ALA A 49 -2.12 1.78 -9.44
N GLU A 50 -1.85 1.24 -10.62
CA GLU A 50 -2.91 0.83 -11.55
C GLU A 50 -3.66 -0.40 -11.04
N ILE A 51 -2.97 -1.34 -10.37
CA ILE A 51 -3.61 -2.45 -9.65
C ILE A 51 -4.54 -1.91 -8.55
N ALA A 52 -4.04 -1.04 -7.67
CA ALA A 52 -4.85 -0.43 -6.59
C ALA A 52 -6.12 0.25 -7.12
N LYS A 53 -6.00 0.98 -8.25
CA LYS A 53 -7.12 1.61 -8.94
C LYS A 53 -8.16 0.58 -9.39
N CYS A 54 -7.72 -0.54 -9.95
CA CYS A 54 -8.59 -1.59 -10.44
C CYS A 54 -9.24 -2.41 -9.31
N GLU A 55 -8.50 -2.65 -8.23
CA GLU A 55 -8.94 -3.44 -7.07
C GLU A 55 -9.98 -2.69 -6.22
N SER A 56 -9.68 -1.46 -5.84
CA SER A 56 -10.49 -0.73 -4.85
C SER A 56 -11.05 0.61 -5.35
N ARG A 57 -10.51 1.11 -6.48
CA ARG A 57 -10.64 2.50 -6.94
C ARG A 57 -10.05 3.47 -5.91
N PHE A 58 -8.89 3.13 -5.37
CA PHE A 58 -8.19 3.90 -4.33
C PHE A 58 -9.05 4.12 -3.08
N ARG A 59 -9.72 3.08 -2.60
CA ARG A 59 -10.47 3.12 -1.33
C ARG A 59 -9.87 2.12 -0.37
N HIS A 60 -9.61 2.56 0.85
CA HIS A 60 -9.13 1.69 1.93
C HIS A 60 -10.25 1.43 2.95
N LEU A 61 -10.96 2.49 3.36
CA LEU A 61 -12.10 2.42 4.28
C LEU A 61 -13.43 2.73 3.58
N ALA A 62 -14.51 2.23 4.15
CA ALA A 62 -15.88 2.60 3.85
C ALA A 62 -16.25 3.91 4.58
N PRO A 63 -17.36 4.57 4.21
CA PRO A 63 -17.76 5.84 4.83
C PRO A 63 -17.96 5.80 6.35
N ASN A 64 -18.21 4.61 6.90
CA ASN A 64 -18.37 4.38 8.34
C ASN A 64 -17.04 4.09 9.06
N GLY A 65 -15.91 4.09 8.35
CA GLY A 65 -14.58 3.81 8.90
C GLY A 65 -14.17 2.35 8.88
N ASP A 66 -15.04 1.42 8.50
CA ASP A 66 -14.66 0.01 8.37
C ASP A 66 -13.75 -0.22 7.17
N ILE A 67 -12.84 -1.18 7.25
CA ILE A 67 -12.05 -1.58 6.08
C ILE A 67 -12.96 -2.07 4.95
N ILE A 68 -12.67 -1.67 3.70
CA ILE A 68 -13.42 -2.20 2.57
C ILE A 68 -13.11 -3.68 2.38
N ARG A 69 -14.14 -4.44 2.01
CA ARG A 69 -14.03 -5.86 1.69
C ARG A 69 -14.48 -6.12 0.25
N GLY A 70 -13.84 -7.09 -0.40
CA GLY A 70 -14.17 -7.49 -1.76
C GLY A 70 -15.64 -7.85 -1.92
N LYS A 71 -16.15 -7.63 -3.14
CA LYS A 71 -17.55 -7.95 -3.47
C LYS A 71 -17.75 -9.46 -3.62
N VAL A 72 -16.79 -10.13 -4.27
CA VAL A 72 -16.83 -11.57 -4.57
C VAL A 72 -16.25 -12.38 -3.42
N ASN A 73 -15.05 -12.03 -2.96
CA ASN A 73 -14.44 -12.64 -1.78
C ASN A 73 -14.33 -11.61 -0.65
N LYS A 74 -14.90 -11.92 0.52
CA LYS A 74 -14.90 -11.02 1.68
C LYS A 74 -13.57 -10.99 2.43
N SER A 75 -12.68 -11.93 2.11
CA SER A 75 -11.31 -11.95 2.62
C SER A 75 -10.39 -10.95 1.89
N ASP A 76 -10.77 -10.40 0.74
CA ASP A 76 -10.00 -9.35 0.07
C ASP A 76 -10.22 -8.01 0.79
N ILE A 77 -9.17 -7.40 1.35
CA ILE A 77 -9.30 -6.19 2.18
C ILE A 77 -8.46 -5.00 1.70
N GLY A 78 -8.97 -3.80 2.01
CA GLY A 78 -8.21 -2.56 1.85
C GLY A 78 -7.96 -2.16 0.40
N VAL A 79 -7.02 -1.23 0.22
CA VAL A 79 -6.78 -0.55 -1.06
C VAL A 79 -6.16 -1.47 -2.12
N MET A 80 -5.39 -2.46 -1.68
CA MET A 80 -4.75 -3.47 -2.52
C MET A 80 -5.53 -4.78 -2.60
N GLN A 81 -6.69 -4.87 -1.93
CA GLN A 81 -7.55 -6.06 -1.89
C GLN A 81 -6.77 -7.35 -1.56
N ILE A 82 -5.92 -7.28 -0.53
CA ILE A 82 -5.13 -8.43 -0.07
C ILE A 82 -6.05 -9.46 0.55
N ASN A 83 -5.93 -10.72 0.12
CA ASN A 83 -6.76 -11.81 0.62
C ASN A 83 -6.25 -12.33 1.97
N THR A 84 -6.96 -12.03 3.06
CA THR A 84 -6.52 -12.40 4.42
C THR A 84 -6.44 -13.91 4.65
N TYR A 85 -7.26 -14.71 3.97
CA TYR A 85 -7.21 -16.17 4.11
C TYR A 85 -5.86 -16.76 3.70
N TYR A 86 -5.17 -16.16 2.72
CA TYR A 86 -3.87 -16.64 2.25
C TYR A 86 -2.68 -15.90 2.87
N HIS A 87 -2.89 -14.70 3.41
CA HIS A 87 -1.81 -13.75 3.64
C HIS A 87 -1.73 -13.22 5.06
N GLU A 88 -2.77 -13.35 5.88
CA GLU A 88 -2.80 -12.77 7.23
C GLU A 88 -1.74 -13.39 8.15
N GLU A 89 -1.63 -14.72 8.19
CA GLU A 89 -0.60 -15.41 8.99
C GLU A 89 0.83 -14.97 8.60
N ALA A 90 1.13 -14.92 7.31
CA ALA A 90 2.44 -14.48 6.82
C ALA A 90 2.69 -12.98 7.07
N ALA A 91 1.66 -12.14 7.08
CA ALA A 91 1.79 -10.73 7.42
C ALA A 91 2.07 -10.54 8.92
N ASP A 92 1.40 -11.31 9.78
CA ASP A 92 1.61 -11.32 11.23
C ASP A 92 3.04 -11.74 11.58
N GLU A 93 3.59 -12.77 10.91
CA GLU A 93 4.98 -13.20 11.08
C GLU A 93 6.00 -12.10 10.69
N LEU A 94 5.63 -11.23 9.75
CA LEU A 94 6.43 -10.08 9.33
C LEU A 94 6.19 -8.83 10.20
N GLY A 95 5.20 -8.87 11.09
CA GLY A 95 4.77 -7.71 11.90
C GLY A 95 4.04 -6.64 11.08
N ILE A 96 3.41 -7.02 9.97
CA ILE A 96 2.70 -6.11 9.06
C ILE A 96 1.19 -6.20 9.29
N ASP A 97 0.56 -5.10 9.70
CA ASP A 97 -0.89 -5.03 9.88
C ASP A 97 -1.61 -4.76 8.55
N LEU A 98 -2.23 -5.81 7.97
CA LEU A 98 -2.98 -5.71 6.71
C LEU A 98 -4.21 -4.81 6.76
N TYR A 99 -4.70 -4.47 7.94
CA TYR A 99 -5.87 -3.61 8.15
C TYR A 99 -5.53 -2.13 8.21
N SER A 100 -4.26 -1.78 8.40
CA SER A 100 -3.76 -0.42 8.27
C SER A 100 -3.52 -0.07 6.78
N LEU A 101 -3.51 1.22 6.44
CA LEU A 101 -3.17 1.66 5.10
C LEU A 101 -1.71 1.32 4.78
N ASP A 102 -0.80 1.63 5.70
CA ASP A 102 0.64 1.39 5.54
C ASP A 102 0.93 -0.09 5.36
N GLY A 103 0.41 -0.95 6.24
CA GLY A 103 0.66 -2.38 6.15
C GLY A 103 0.00 -3.05 4.94
N ASN A 104 -1.17 -2.57 4.50
CA ASN A 104 -1.79 -3.05 3.26
C ASN A 104 -0.93 -2.75 2.02
N LEU A 105 -0.28 -1.58 1.98
CA LEU A 105 0.62 -1.19 0.89
C LEU A 105 1.98 -1.89 0.98
N GLU A 106 2.53 -1.99 2.19
CA GLU A 106 3.80 -2.67 2.47
C GLU A 106 3.71 -4.16 2.11
N TYR A 107 2.64 -4.84 2.52
CA TYR A 107 2.47 -6.24 2.19
C TYR A 107 2.24 -6.45 0.68
N ALA A 108 1.53 -5.52 0.02
CA ALA A 108 1.38 -5.58 -1.43
C ALA A 108 2.72 -5.41 -2.16
N ARG A 109 3.60 -4.53 -1.68
CA ARG A 109 4.98 -4.42 -2.18
C ARG A 109 5.73 -5.73 -1.99
N TYR A 110 5.68 -6.30 -0.80
CA TYR A 110 6.30 -7.59 -0.48
C TYR A 110 5.85 -8.71 -1.41
N LEU A 111 4.54 -8.82 -1.68
CA LEU A 111 4.01 -9.78 -2.64
C LEU A 111 4.51 -9.51 -4.06
N HIS A 112 4.48 -8.26 -4.51
CA HIS A 112 4.88 -7.90 -5.86
C HIS A 112 6.37 -8.18 -6.12
N GLU A 113 7.25 -7.93 -5.15
CA GLU A 113 8.68 -8.23 -5.26
C GLU A 113 8.96 -9.73 -5.43
N ARG A 114 8.10 -10.59 -4.86
CA ARG A 114 8.24 -12.05 -4.92
C ARG A 114 7.54 -12.69 -6.11
N GLU A 115 6.37 -12.17 -6.48
CA GLU A 115 5.44 -12.83 -7.39
C GLU A 115 5.08 -12.00 -8.63
N GLY A 116 5.56 -10.75 -8.69
CA GLY A 116 5.11 -9.76 -9.66
C GLY A 116 3.62 -9.48 -9.49
N THR A 117 2.91 -9.32 -10.59
CA THR A 117 1.48 -8.97 -10.58
C THR A 117 0.54 -10.16 -10.43
N LYS A 118 1.07 -11.38 -10.22
CA LYS A 118 0.27 -12.62 -10.21
C LYS A 118 -0.86 -12.62 -9.18
N PRO A 119 -0.68 -12.11 -7.94
CA PRO A 119 -1.75 -12.10 -6.94
C PRO A 119 -3.01 -11.35 -7.39
N TRP A 120 -2.86 -10.37 -8.30
CA TRP A 120 -3.96 -9.53 -8.81
C TRP A 120 -4.43 -9.91 -10.22
N ASN A 121 -4.16 -11.14 -10.67
CA ASN A 121 -4.54 -11.60 -12.01
C ASN A 121 -6.06 -11.53 -12.28
N SER A 122 -6.89 -11.61 -11.24
CA SER A 122 -8.35 -11.49 -11.33
C SER A 122 -8.78 -10.14 -11.92
N SER A 123 -8.05 -9.05 -11.61
CA SER A 123 -8.31 -7.70 -12.11
C SER A 123 -7.45 -7.32 -13.33
N ARG A 124 -6.65 -8.26 -13.87
CA ARG A 124 -5.78 -8.05 -15.03
C ARG A 124 -6.45 -7.44 -16.26
N PRO A 125 -7.72 -7.75 -16.61
CA PRO A 125 -8.40 -7.06 -17.72
C PRO A 125 -8.45 -5.53 -17.57
N CYS A 126 -8.38 -5.01 -16.33
CA CYS A 126 -8.39 -3.58 -16.03
C CYS A 126 -6.98 -2.96 -16.12
N TRP A 127 -5.98 -3.54 -15.45
CA TRP A 127 -4.62 -2.96 -15.35
C TRP A 127 -3.62 -3.48 -16.39
N GLY A 128 -3.91 -4.60 -17.07
CA GLY A 128 -2.96 -5.30 -17.93
C GLY A 128 -2.43 -4.49 -19.12
N LYS A 129 -3.17 -3.47 -19.56
CA LYS A 129 -2.74 -2.52 -20.60
C LYS A 129 -1.61 -1.58 -20.17
N TYR A 130 -1.37 -1.45 -18.86
CA TYR A 130 -0.29 -0.64 -18.29
C TYR A 130 0.92 -1.49 -17.90
N ALA A 131 0.79 -2.82 -17.91
CA ALA A 131 1.93 -3.71 -17.78
C ALA A 131 2.69 -3.65 -19.12
N THR A 132 3.71 -2.79 -19.18
CA THR A 132 4.62 -2.76 -20.33
C THR A 132 5.21 -4.16 -20.50
N ALA A 133 5.08 -4.72 -21.71
CA ALA A 133 5.89 -5.86 -22.11
C ALA A 133 7.37 -5.47 -21.88
N LYS A 134 8.05 -6.18 -20.98
CA LYS A 134 9.50 -6.10 -20.88
C LYS A 134 10.13 -6.63 -22.16
#